data_AF-A0A968JUH2-F1
#
_entry.id   AF-A0A968JUH2-F1
#
_cell.length_a   1.000
_cell.length_b   1.000
_cell.length_c   1.000
_cell.angle_alpha   90.00
_cell.angle_beta   90.00
_cell.angle_gamma   90.00
#
_symmetry.space_group_name_H-M   'P 1'
#
loop_
_entity.id
_entity.type
_entity.pdbx_description
1 polymer ?
#
loop_
_entity_poly.entity_id
_entity_poly.type
_entity_poly.pdbx_seq_one_letter_code
_entity_poly.pdbx_strand_id
1 'polypeptide(L)'
;MTPFGPGMVTRQIEFPYFPLVNKFPDHSITAGLENVLFRFASSITYSGDSSIVFTPIVKTSEKSGTQSVSAWLNVVKEWDESDFPLSGVTLAATLEGPIVGSEKSKLVVVGDADLFDPVSQQGPNPDNINLAVNSIDWLSDDTGLIDLRTKGATTRLSGMIFPTVKGLSLKYFNFLFPIVI
;
A
#
# COMPACT_ATOMS: atom_id res chain seq x y z
N MET A 1 -23.01 -32.59 -33.02
CA MET A 1 -22.23 -31.36 -32.77
C MET A 1 -23.07 -30.46 -31.87
N THR A 2 -22.79 -30.47 -30.57
CA THR A 2 -23.39 -29.53 -29.61
C THR A 2 -22.68 -28.18 -29.72
N PRO A 3 -23.40 -27.04 -29.75
CA PRO A 3 -22.77 -25.74 -29.84
C PRO A 3 -22.10 -25.41 -28.49
N PHE A 4 -20.82 -25.06 -28.53
CA PHE A 4 -20.13 -24.48 -27.39
C PHE A 4 -20.86 -23.19 -26.99
N GLY A 5 -21.37 -23.13 -25.76
CA GLY A 5 -21.94 -21.91 -25.19
C GLY A 5 -20.89 -20.81 -25.10
N PRO A 6 -21.28 -19.52 -25.10
CA PRO A 6 -20.33 -18.41 -25.09
C PRO A 6 -19.44 -18.52 -23.85
N GLY A 7 -18.15 -18.75 -24.07
CA GLY A 7 -17.17 -18.79 -23.00
C GLY A 7 -17.10 -17.42 -22.33
N MET A 8 -17.28 -17.37 -21.01
CA MET A 8 -17.07 -16.15 -20.25
C MET A 8 -15.57 -15.84 -20.26
N VAL A 9 -15.17 -14.80 -20.99
CA VAL A 9 -13.81 -14.27 -20.94
C VAL A 9 -13.74 -13.29 -19.78
N THR A 10 -13.01 -13.67 -18.72
CA THR A 10 -12.67 -12.75 -17.63
C THR A 10 -11.40 -11.99 -18.01
N ARG A 11 -11.48 -10.66 -18.08
CA ARG A 11 -10.32 -9.78 -18.31
C ARG A 11 -9.97 -9.08 -17.01
N GLN A 12 -8.71 -9.16 -16.59
CA GLN A 12 -8.20 -8.34 -15.50
C GLN A 12 -8.02 -6.92 -16.03
N ILE A 13 -8.72 -5.96 -15.42
CA ILE A 13 -8.56 -4.54 -15.72
C ILE A 13 -7.60 -3.92 -14.71
N GLU A 14 -6.66 -3.10 -15.17
CA GLU A 14 -5.81 -2.31 -14.29
C GLU A 14 -6.62 -1.14 -13.73
N PHE A 15 -6.60 -1.00 -12.41
CA PHE A 15 -7.36 0.03 -11.70
C PHE A 15 -6.42 0.90 -10.84
N PRO A 16 -5.63 1.78 -11.48
CA PRO A 16 -4.59 2.56 -10.80
C PRO A 16 -5.13 3.62 -9.81
N TYR A 17 -6.45 3.83 -9.81
CA TYR A 17 -7.12 4.72 -8.86
C TYR A 17 -7.06 4.22 -7.41
N PHE A 18 -6.78 2.92 -7.20
CA PHE A 18 -6.68 2.29 -5.89
C PHE A 18 -5.24 1.83 -5.61
N PRO A 19 -4.30 2.76 -5.32
CA PRO A 19 -2.92 2.36 -5.13
C PRO A 19 -2.76 1.53 -3.86
N LEU A 20 -2.12 0.37 -4.02
CA LEU A 20 -1.70 -0.50 -2.93
C LEU A 20 -0.21 -0.25 -2.66
N VAL A 21 0.08 0.51 -1.60
CA VAL A 21 1.46 0.89 -1.26
C VAL A 21 2.04 -0.12 -0.28
N ASN A 22 3.22 -0.65 -0.58
CA ASN A 22 3.90 -1.66 0.24
C ASN A 22 5.38 -1.32 0.51
N LYS A 23 5.78 -0.10 0.22
CA LYS A 23 7.11 0.44 0.50
C LYS A 23 6.95 1.77 1.20
N PHE A 24 7.51 1.86 2.40
CA PHE A 24 7.37 3.04 3.25
C PHE A 24 8.77 3.57 3.60
N PRO A 25 8.95 4.91 3.64
CA PRO A 25 10.06 5.52 4.34
C PRO A 25 10.07 5.11 5.82
N ASP A 26 11.24 5.19 6.45
CA ASP A 26 11.40 4.90 7.87
C ASP A 26 10.67 5.97 8.71
N HIS A 27 9.63 5.54 9.43
CA HIS A 27 8.83 6.37 10.33
C HIS A 27 8.05 5.48 11.30
N SER A 28 7.87 5.90 12.55
CA SER A 28 7.14 5.09 13.54
C SER A 28 5.68 4.83 13.13
N ILE A 29 5.05 5.79 12.43
CA ILE A 29 3.67 5.63 11.89
C ILE A 29 3.56 4.44 10.92
N THR A 30 4.59 4.19 10.10
CA THR A 30 4.59 3.13 9.09
C THR A 30 5.27 1.85 9.56
N ALA A 31 5.75 1.82 10.80
CA ALA A 31 6.41 0.66 11.36
C ALA A 31 5.47 -0.57 11.36
N GLY A 32 5.96 -1.67 10.78
CA GLY A 32 5.26 -2.95 10.71
C GLY A 32 4.08 -3.02 9.76
N LEU A 33 3.81 -1.98 8.96
CA LEU A 33 2.81 -2.06 7.89
C LEU A 33 3.36 -2.89 6.72
N GLU A 34 2.55 -3.80 6.18
CA GLU A 34 2.90 -4.57 5.00
C GLU A 34 2.37 -3.90 3.73
N ASN A 35 1.10 -3.50 3.73
CA ASN A 35 0.47 -2.83 2.60
C ASN A 35 -0.69 -1.92 3.01
N VAL A 36 -0.72 -0.69 2.53
CA VAL A 36 -1.84 0.24 2.75
C VAL A 36 -2.56 0.45 1.43
N LEU A 37 -3.88 0.22 1.43
CA LEU A 37 -4.74 0.42 0.27
C LEU A 37 -5.38 1.80 0.36
N PHE A 38 -5.22 2.60 -0.69
CA PHE A 38 -5.92 3.87 -0.81
C PHE A 38 -6.99 3.78 -1.90
N ARG A 39 -8.05 4.58 -1.79
CA ARG A 39 -9.13 4.70 -2.77
C ARG A 39 -9.27 6.14 -3.20
N PHE A 40 -9.01 6.42 -4.48
CA PHE A 40 -9.08 7.78 -5.03
C PHE A 40 -8.25 8.79 -4.23
N ALA A 41 -7.06 8.37 -3.76
CA ALA A 41 -6.21 9.24 -2.95
C ALA A 41 -5.79 10.51 -3.68
N SER A 42 -5.86 11.61 -2.95
CA SER A 42 -5.34 12.90 -3.36
C SER A 42 -3.84 12.99 -3.10
N SER A 43 -3.11 13.57 -4.05
CA SER A 43 -1.68 13.86 -3.88
C SER A 43 -1.46 15.00 -2.88
N ILE A 44 -0.48 14.85 -2.00
CA ILE A 44 -0.10 15.87 -1.02
C ILE A 44 1.19 16.57 -1.45
N THR A 45 1.17 17.90 -1.42
CA THR A 45 2.34 18.75 -1.60
C THR A 45 2.41 19.73 -0.44
N TYR A 46 3.62 20.17 -0.10
CA TYR A 46 3.85 21.15 0.96
C TYR A 46 4.50 22.41 0.38
N SER A 47 3.93 23.57 0.71
CA SER A 47 4.35 24.88 0.20
C SER A 47 4.42 25.92 1.33
N GLY A 48 5.06 25.58 2.45
CA GLY A 48 5.29 26.51 3.56
C GLY A 48 6.77 26.88 3.74
N ASP A 49 7.10 27.45 4.89
CA ASP A 49 8.45 27.90 5.21
C ASP A 49 9.33 26.80 5.83
N SER A 50 10.59 27.11 6.10
CA SER A 50 11.56 26.16 6.66
C SER A 50 11.40 25.90 8.16
N SER A 51 10.44 26.54 8.83
CA SER A 51 10.20 26.33 10.28
C SER A 51 9.39 25.06 10.55
N ILE A 52 8.71 24.53 9.53
CA ILE A 52 7.93 23.30 9.60
C ILE A 52 8.67 22.20 8.83
N VAL A 53 8.83 21.05 9.48
CA VAL A 53 9.39 19.85 8.89
C VAL A 53 8.25 19.07 8.25
N PHE A 54 8.30 18.91 6.92
CA PHE A 54 7.38 18.06 6.17
C PHE A 54 8.05 16.71 5.86
N THR A 55 7.47 15.63 6.36
CA THR A 55 7.99 14.27 6.18
C THR A 55 6.96 13.40 5.48
N PRO A 56 7.15 13.08 4.19
CA PRO A 56 6.32 12.09 3.51
C PRO A 56 6.47 10.72 4.17
N ILE A 57 5.36 10.11 4.59
CA ILE A 57 5.34 8.78 5.22
C ILE A 57 4.76 7.71 4.28
N VAL A 58 3.98 8.10 3.28
CA VAL A 58 3.50 7.19 2.24
C VAL A 58 3.67 7.83 0.88
N LYS A 59 4.33 7.11 -0.04
CA LYS A 59 4.54 7.53 -1.43
C LYS A 59 4.13 6.43 -2.39
N THR A 60 3.68 6.83 -3.58
CA THR A 60 3.45 5.91 -4.69
C THR A 60 4.77 5.37 -5.27
N SER A 61 4.66 4.48 -6.26
CA SER A 61 5.82 3.91 -6.96
C SER A 61 6.50 4.92 -7.90
N GLU A 62 7.55 4.46 -8.58
CA GLU A 62 8.25 5.24 -9.61
C GLU A 62 7.43 5.48 -10.88
N LYS A 63 6.35 4.71 -11.09
CA LYS A 63 5.42 4.87 -12.21
C LYS A 63 4.06 5.30 -11.66
N SER A 64 3.82 6.61 -11.65
CA SER A 64 2.63 7.22 -11.06
C SER A 64 2.06 8.32 -11.93
N GLY A 65 0.77 8.59 -11.78
CA GLY A 65 0.07 9.66 -12.48
C GLY A 65 -0.94 10.31 -11.55
N THR A 66 -1.31 11.54 -11.87
CA THR A 66 -2.44 12.23 -11.22
C THR A 66 -3.46 12.58 -12.28
N GLN A 67 -4.73 12.59 -11.87
CA GLN A 67 -5.82 13.01 -12.74
C GLN A 67 -6.68 14.02 -11.99
N SER A 68 -7.07 15.09 -12.67
CA SER A 68 -8.08 16.00 -12.13
C SER A 68 -9.39 15.25 -11.93
N VAL A 69 -10.10 15.61 -10.87
CA VAL A 69 -11.41 15.03 -10.57
C VAL A 69 -12.34 15.20 -11.78
N SER A 70 -12.92 14.09 -12.24
CA SER A 70 -13.85 14.04 -13.37
C SER A 70 -15.16 13.43 -12.89
N ALA A 71 -16.29 13.97 -13.34
CA ALA A 71 -17.61 13.36 -13.12
C ALA A 71 -17.76 12.00 -13.83
N TRP A 72 -16.90 11.72 -14.81
CA TRP A 72 -16.91 10.50 -15.61
C TRP A 72 -15.60 9.73 -15.45
N LEU A 73 -15.69 8.55 -14.84
CA LEU A 73 -14.57 7.62 -14.69
C LEU A 73 -14.58 6.62 -15.84
N ASN A 74 -13.53 6.61 -16.65
CA ASN A 74 -13.38 5.61 -17.72
C ASN A 74 -12.72 4.33 -17.16
N VAL A 75 -13.54 3.41 -16.68
CA VAL A 75 -13.09 2.12 -16.11
C VAL A 75 -12.55 1.13 -17.16
N VAL A 76 -12.75 1.40 -18.46
CA VAL A 76 -12.25 0.58 -19.57
C VAL A 76 -11.07 1.22 -20.28
N LYS A 77 -10.50 2.29 -19.71
CA LYS A 77 -9.28 2.92 -20.24
C LYS A 77 -8.15 1.90 -20.31
N GLU A 78 -7.49 1.86 -21.46
CA GLU A 78 -6.20 1.16 -21.61
C GLU A 78 -5.11 2.15 -21.19
N TRP A 79 -4.31 1.76 -20.20
CA TRP A 79 -3.26 2.58 -19.64
C TRP A 79 -1.95 2.34 -20.38
N ASP A 80 -1.19 3.41 -20.60
CA ASP A 80 0.17 3.32 -21.14
C ASP A 80 1.20 3.96 -20.19
N GLU A 81 2.50 3.83 -20.49
CA GLU A 81 3.54 4.42 -19.63
C GLU A 81 3.51 5.95 -19.59
N SER A 82 2.99 6.60 -20.64
CA SER A 82 2.87 8.06 -20.72
C SER A 82 1.77 8.61 -19.81
N ASP A 83 0.80 7.77 -19.41
CA ASP A 83 -0.18 8.10 -18.37
C ASP A 83 0.43 8.19 -16.95
N PHE A 84 1.65 7.69 -16.77
CA PHE A 84 2.35 7.65 -15.48
C PHE A 84 3.69 8.42 -15.48
N PRO A 85 3.69 9.73 -15.79
CA PRO A 85 4.91 10.51 -15.93
C PRO A 85 5.55 10.93 -14.59
N LEU A 86 4.89 10.67 -13.47
CA LEU A 86 5.32 11.08 -12.12
C LEU A 86 5.93 9.91 -11.36
N SER A 87 6.68 10.23 -10.30
CA SER A 87 7.33 9.25 -9.43
C SER A 87 7.20 9.67 -7.97
N GLY A 88 6.91 8.72 -7.09
CA GLY A 88 6.93 8.94 -5.64
C GLY A 88 5.96 10.01 -5.15
N VAL A 89 4.75 10.05 -5.71
CA VAL A 89 3.69 10.99 -5.32
C VAL A 89 3.30 10.72 -3.87
N THR A 90 3.31 11.76 -3.03
CA THR A 90 3.00 11.62 -1.60
C THR A 90 1.50 11.44 -1.38
N LEU A 91 1.12 10.38 -0.67
CA LEU A 91 -0.28 10.08 -0.30
C LEU A 91 -0.55 10.32 1.19
N ALA A 92 0.47 10.27 2.04
CA ALA A 92 0.38 10.66 3.45
C ALA A 92 1.69 11.27 3.91
N ALA A 93 1.61 12.26 4.80
CA ALA A 93 2.76 12.98 5.33
C ALA A 93 2.52 13.47 6.76
N THR A 94 3.61 13.71 7.49
CA THR A 94 3.59 14.42 8.75
C THR A 94 4.14 15.83 8.60
N LEU A 95 3.64 16.75 9.42
CA LEU A 95 4.18 18.08 9.61
C LEU A 95 4.51 18.26 11.09
N GLU A 96 5.69 18.78 11.38
CA GLU A 96 6.13 19.10 12.74
C GLU A 96 6.70 20.52 12.78
N GLY A 97 6.23 21.35 13.70
CA GLY A 97 6.71 22.72 13.85
C GLY A 97 5.66 23.66 14.43
N PRO A 98 5.87 24.98 14.38
CA PRO A 98 4.89 25.97 14.79
C PRO A 98 3.79 26.12 13.71
N ILE A 99 2.96 25.09 13.54
CA ILE A 99 1.89 25.07 12.52
C ILE A 99 0.83 26.13 12.84
N VAL A 100 0.47 26.25 14.12
CA VAL A 100 -0.45 27.28 14.62
C VAL A 100 0.20 28.01 15.79
N GLY A 101 0.48 29.30 15.61
CA GLY A 101 1.11 30.14 16.63
C GLY A 101 2.62 29.87 16.76
N SER A 102 3.14 29.94 17.98
CA SER A 102 4.57 29.74 18.28
C SER A 102 4.90 28.36 18.87
N GLU A 103 3.88 27.59 19.24
CA GLU A 103 4.07 26.30 19.92
C GLU A 103 4.34 25.19 18.92
N LYS A 104 5.23 24.26 19.30
CA LYS A 104 5.45 23.05 18.50
C LYS A 104 4.17 22.22 18.48
N SER A 105 3.76 21.89 17.26
CA SER A 105 2.57 21.10 16.96
C SER A 105 2.92 20.06 15.90
N LYS A 106 2.13 18.99 15.91
CA LYS A 106 2.23 17.90 14.94
C LYS A 106 0.92 17.76 14.18
N LEU A 107 1.02 17.41 12.91
CA LEU A 107 -0.11 17.10 12.06
C LEU A 107 0.22 15.88 11.22
N VAL A 108 -0.75 14.97 11.09
CA VAL A 108 -0.71 13.87 10.11
C VAL A 108 -1.77 14.15 9.07
N VAL A 109 -1.38 14.11 7.79
CA VAL A 109 -2.29 14.32 6.66
C VAL A 109 -2.31 13.04 5.82
N VAL A 110 -3.51 12.56 5.51
CA VAL A 110 -3.75 11.40 4.65
C VAL A 110 -4.67 11.82 3.51
N GLY A 111 -4.29 11.50 2.28
CA GLY A 111 -5.01 11.92 1.07
C GLY A 111 -6.28 11.12 0.76
N ASP A 112 -6.74 10.26 1.67
CA ASP A 112 -7.87 9.35 1.46
C ASP A 112 -8.78 9.34 2.70
N ALA A 113 -10.06 9.65 2.48
CA ALA A 113 -11.09 9.67 3.51
C ALA A 113 -11.73 8.28 3.75
N ASP A 114 -11.62 7.36 2.80
CA ASP A 114 -12.17 6.01 2.86
C ASP A 114 -11.21 5.01 3.52
N LEU A 115 -10.12 5.49 4.14
CA LEU A 115 -9.12 4.69 4.83
C LEU A 115 -9.75 3.73 5.85
N PHE A 116 -10.87 4.15 6.46
CA PHE A 116 -11.61 3.43 7.51
C PHE A 116 -12.94 2.83 7.05
N ASP A 117 -13.27 2.92 5.76
CA ASP A 117 -14.62 2.61 5.30
C ASP A 117 -15.02 1.15 5.62
N PRO A 118 -15.98 0.94 6.55
CA PRO A 118 -16.42 -0.39 6.93
C PRO A 118 -17.36 -1.00 5.88
N VAL A 119 -17.79 -0.24 4.86
CA VAL A 119 -18.79 -0.65 3.87
C VAL A 119 -18.20 -1.55 2.79
N SER A 120 -16.87 -1.67 2.70
CA SER A 120 -16.27 -2.65 1.80
C SER A 120 -16.59 -4.08 2.22
N GLN A 121 -17.04 -4.90 1.27
CA GLN A 121 -17.46 -6.29 1.52
C GLN A 121 -16.36 -7.19 2.10
N GLN A 122 -15.10 -6.73 2.09
CA GLN A 122 -13.94 -7.43 2.66
C GLN A 122 -13.50 -6.89 4.03
N GLY A 123 -14.20 -5.88 4.56
CA GLY A 123 -13.78 -5.14 5.75
C GLY A 123 -12.61 -4.18 5.45
N PRO A 124 -12.32 -3.25 6.37
CA PRO A 124 -11.16 -2.37 6.26
C PRO A 124 -9.86 -3.18 6.24
N ASN A 125 -8.91 -2.78 5.40
CA ASN A 125 -7.57 -3.38 5.39
C ASN A 125 -6.94 -3.22 6.80
N PRO A 126 -6.48 -4.30 7.45
CA PRO A 126 -5.86 -4.23 8.78
C PRO A 126 -4.74 -3.20 8.88
N ASP A 127 -3.94 -3.04 7.82
CA ASP A 127 -2.83 -2.09 7.80
C ASP A 127 -3.28 -0.64 7.63
N ASN A 128 -4.45 -0.40 7.03
CA ASN A 128 -5.07 0.92 7.05
C ASN A 128 -5.46 1.31 8.48
N ILE A 129 -5.98 0.36 9.27
CA ILE A 129 -6.29 0.57 10.68
C ILE A 129 -5.00 0.82 11.47
N ASN A 130 -3.97 -0.01 11.26
CA ASN A 130 -2.69 0.14 11.93
C ASN A 130 -2.03 1.50 11.62
N LEU A 131 -2.08 1.96 10.37
CA LEU A 131 -1.59 3.29 9.98
C LEU A 131 -2.21 4.39 10.84
N ALA A 132 -3.52 4.30 11.09
CA ALA A 132 -4.24 5.28 11.89
C ALA A 132 -3.95 5.17 13.38
N VAL A 133 -3.90 3.95 13.92
CA VAL A 133 -3.53 3.72 15.31
C VAL A 133 -2.12 4.26 15.57
N ASN A 134 -1.16 3.91 14.72
CA ASN A 134 0.20 4.43 14.83
C ASN A 134 0.27 5.95 14.65
N SER A 135 -0.61 6.54 13.84
CA SER A 135 -0.74 8.00 13.69
C SER A 135 -1.22 8.65 14.98
N ILE A 136 -2.24 8.08 15.63
CA ILE A 136 -2.76 8.56 16.92
C ILE A 136 -1.69 8.44 18.01
N ASP A 137 -1.01 7.30 18.08
CA ASP A 137 0.07 7.06 19.04
C ASP A 137 1.22 8.06 18.84
N TRP A 138 1.62 8.32 17.59
CA TRP A 138 2.66 9.29 17.26
C TRP A 138 2.27 10.75 17.56
N LEU A 139 1.00 11.11 17.30
CA LEU A 139 0.44 12.42 17.65
C LEU A 139 0.33 12.62 19.17
N SER A 140 0.20 11.53 19.91
CA SER A 140 0.09 11.53 21.38
C SER A 140 1.44 11.38 22.09
N ASP A 141 2.55 11.37 21.34
CA ASP A 141 3.91 11.12 21.83
C ASP A 141 4.12 9.74 22.50
N ASP A 142 3.22 8.77 22.29
CA ASP A 142 3.31 7.41 22.86
C ASP A 142 4.05 6.42 21.94
N THR A 143 5.12 6.90 21.28
CA THR A 143 5.84 6.13 20.26
C THR A 143 6.69 4.97 20.82
N GLY A 144 6.96 4.97 22.13
CA GLY A 144 7.81 3.98 22.79
C GLY A 144 7.27 2.54 22.79
N LEU A 145 5.99 2.35 22.46
CA LEU A 145 5.30 1.04 22.44
C LEU A 145 5.05 0.48 21.03
N ILE A 146 5.23 1.28 19.97
CA ILE A 146 4.95 0.88 18.58
C ILE A 146 5.93 -0.21 18.11
N ASP A 147 7.20 -0.11 18.49
CA ASP A 147 8.28 -1.00 18.04
C ASP A 147 8.16 -2.44 18.61
N LEU A 148 7.32 -2.63 19.63
CA LEU A 148 7.12 -3.92 20.30
C LEU A 148 5.89 -4.70 19.78
N ARG A 149 4.95 -4.04 19.08
CA ARG A 149 3.71 -4.68 18.57
C ARG A 149 3.90 -5.39 17.23
N THR A 150 4.85 -4.95 16.40
CA THR A 150 4.97 -5.34 14.99
C THR A 150 5.78 -6.61 14.74
N LYS A 151 6.46 -7.17 15.74
CA LYS A 151 7.21 -8.44 15.61
C LYS A 151 6.33 -9.69 15.51
N GLY A 152 5.01 -9.59 15.71
CA GLY A 152 4.13 -10.75 15.85
C GLY A 152 3.35 -11.17 14.60
N ALA A 153 3.27 -10.34 13.56
CA ALA A 153 2.30 -10.55 12.47
C ALA A 153 2.89 -10.33 11.08
N THR A 154 4.03 -10.96 10.78
CA THR A 154 4.37 -11.25 9.38
C THR A 154 3.36 -12.24 8.84
N THR A 155 2.39 -11.76 8.06
CA THR A 155 1.58 -12.65 7.24
C THR A 155 2.50 -13.13 6.14
N ARG A 156 2.81 -14.43 6.13
CA ARG A 156 3.59 -15.03 5.04
C ARG A 156 2.79 -14.87 3.74
N LEU A 157 3.03 -13.79 3.00
CA LEU A 157 2.85 -13.80 1.55
C LEU A 157 3.67 -15.00 1.07
N SER A 158 2.98 -15.99 0.51
CA SER A 158 3.59 -17.20 -0.01
C SER A 158 4.55 -16.80 -1.13
N GLY A 159 5.81 -16.55 -0.75
CA GLY A 159 6.89 -16.36 -1.68
C GLY A 159 6.85 -17.55 -2.62
N MET A 160 6.74 -17.26 -3.90
CA MET A 160 6.95 -18.22 -4.97
C MET A 160 8.27 -18.94 -4.66
N ILE A 161 8.17 -20.15 -4.13
CA ILE A 161 9.33 -20.95 -3.75
C ILE A 161 9.96 -21.37 -5.07
N PHE A 162 10.99 -20.65 -5.52
CA PHE A 162 11.93 -21.24 -6.46
C PHE A 162 12.52 -22.46 -5.75
N PRO A 163 12.28 -23.69 -6.22
CA PRO A 163 12.80 -24.86 -5.56
C PRO A 163 14.32 -24.79 -5.59
N THR A 164 14.93 -24.60 -4.42
CA THR A 164 16.36 -24.81 -4.23
C THR A 164 16.74 -26.15 -4.85
N VAL A 165 17.81 -26.19 -5.64
CA VAL A 165 18.23 -27.35 -6.46
C VAL A 165 18.33 -28.65 -5.66
N LYS A 166 18.63 -28.56 -4.35
CA LYS A 166 18.63 -29.69 -3.39
C LYS A 166 17.23 -30.28 -3.09
N GLY A 167 16.18 -29.48 -3.17
CA GLY A 167 14.79 -29.92 -2.98
C GLY A 167 14.21 -30.60 -4.21
N LEU A 168 14.68 -30.26 -5.41
CA LEU A 168 14.33 -30.95 -6.66
C LEU A 168 14.89 -32.39 -6.65
N SER A 169 16.16 -32.59 -6.27
CA SER A 169 16.76 -33.93 -6.26
C SER A 169 16.08 -34.88 -5.27
N LEU A 170 15.68 -34.39 -4.09
CA LEU A 170 14.97 -35.21 -3.09
C LEU A 170 13.57 -35.63 -3.56
N LYS A 171 12.88 -34.76 -4.30
CA LYS A 171 11.55 -35.05 -4.88
C LYS A 171 11.63 -36.09 -5.99
N TYR A 172 12.60 -35.97 -6.91
CA TYR A 172 12.79 -36.96 -7.96
C TYR A 172 13.27 -38.30 -7.42
N PHE A 173 14.11 -38.30 -6.38
CA PHE A 173 14.52 -39.53 -5.71
C PHE A 173 13.33 -40.27 -5.11
N ASN A 174 12.50 -39.61 -4.28
CA ASN A 174 11.30 -40.24 -3.70
C ASN A 174 10.28 -40.70 -4.74
N PHE A 175 10.18 -40.02 -5.89
CA PHE A 175 9.24 -40.40 -6.95
C PHE A 175 9.74 -41.58 -7.79
N LEU A 176 11.04 -41.68 -8.07
CA LEU A 176 11.61 -42.72 -8.93
C LEU A 176 12.04 -43.97 -8.16
N PHE A 177 12.33 -43.86 -6.86
CA PHE A 177 12.71 -44.97 -5.99
C PHE A 177 11.73 -46.16 -6.02
N PRO A 178 10.39 -45.97 -5.98
CA PRO A 178 9.44 -47.10 -6.03
C PRO A 178 9.23 -47.70 -7.43
N ILE A 179 9.91 -47.20 -8.47
CA ILE A 179 9.85 -47.77 -9.84
C ILE A 179 11.04 -48.71 -10.07
N VAL A 180 12.10 -48.59 -9.26
CA VAL A 180 13.37 -49.32 -9.42
C VAL A 180 13.49 -50.51 -8.45
N ILE A 181 12.58 -50.63 -7.48
CA ILE A 181 12.44 -51.76 -6.54
C ILE A 181 11.05 -52.35 -6.72
#